data_AF-A0A506Q4F1-F1
#
_entry.id   AF-A0A506Q4F1-F1
#
_cell.length_a   1.000
_cell.length_b   1.000
_cell.length_c   1.000
_cell.angle_alpha   90.00
_cell.angle_beta   90.00
_cell.angle_gamma   90.00
#
_symmetry.space_group_name_H-M   'P 1'
#
loop_
_entity.id
_entity.type
_entity.pdbx_description
1 polymer ?
#
loop_
_entity_poly.entity_id
_entity_poly.type
_entity_poly.pdbx_seq_one_letter_code
_entity_poly.pdbx_strand_id
1 'polypeptide(L)' 'MKITFKCPHCNGSQFRTSHFDVTRANPHGAKCIFCKSVVVQVNATRIATQSALRAL' A
#
# COMPACT_ATOMS: atom_id res chain seq x y z
N MET A 1 -11.94 7.23 -11.68
CA MET A 1 -10.91 6.20 -11.41
C MET A 1 -10.48 6.36 -9.95
N LYS A 2 -10.78 5.42 -9.05
CA LYS A 2 -10.54 5.56 -7.61
C LYS A 2 -9.30 4.79 -7.22
N ILE A 3 -8.24 5.50 -6.82
CA ILE A 3 -7.02 4.92 -6.27
C ILE A 3 -7.34 4.48 -4.83
N THR A 4 -7.12 3.20 -4.53
CA THR A 4 -7.36 2.66 -3.18
C THR A 4 -6.03 2.22 -2.59
N PHE A 5 -5.77 2.55 -1.33
CA PHE A 5 -4.57 2.10 -0.62
C PHE A 5 -4.94 1.07 0.45
N LYS A 6 -4.09 0.06 0.61
CA LYS A 6 -4.19 -0.90 1.71
C LYS A 6 -2.84 -1.06 2.40
N CYS A 7 -2.87 -1.18 3.72
CA CYS A 7 -1.71 -1.51 4.50
C CYS A 7 -1.41 -3.02 4.41
N PRO A 8 -0.20 -3.44 4.03
CA PRO A 8 0.14 -4.86 3.93
C PRO A 8 0.27 -5.55 5.30
N HIS A 9 0.48 -4.79 6.38
CA HIS A 9 0.69 -5.36 7.72
C HIS A 9 -0.60 -5.59 8.52
N CYS A 10 -1.60 -4.72 8.39
CA CYS A 10 -2.84 -4.77 9.18
C CYS A 10 -4.11 -4.76 8.33
N ASN A 11 -3.98 -4.82 7.00
CA ASN A 11 -5.07 -4.75 6.03
C ASN A 11 -5.95 -3.49 6.12
N GLY A 12 -5.51 -2.49 6.88
CA GLY A 12 -6.18 -1.21 7.07
C GLY A 12 -6.18 -0.38 5.78
N SER A 13 -7.29 0.31 5.53
CA SER A 13 -7.46 1.23 4.40
C SER A 13 -7.24 2.70 4.78
N GLN A 14 -7.11 2.99 6.08
CA GLN A 14 -6.88 4.35 6.57
C GLN A 14 -5.37 4.65 6.63
N PHE A 15 -5.00 5.77 6.01
CA PHE A 15 -3.64 6.26 5.95
C PHE A 15 -3.61 7.77 6.09
N ARG A 16 -2.46 8.30 6.50
CA ARG A 16 -2.13 9.72 6.43
C ARG A 16 -1.01 9.92 5.41
N THR A 17 -0.92 11.13 4.85
CA THR A 17 0.19 11.56 4.00
C THR A 17 1.04 12.59 4.74
N SER A 18 2.35 12.57 4.52
CA SER A 18 3.29 13.51 5.11
C SER A 18 4.47 13.74 4.17
N HIS A 19 4.87 14.99 3.98
CA HIS A 19 6.04 15.34 3.16
C HIS A 19 7.33 14.71 3.72
N PHE A 20 7.43 14.54 5.03
CA PHE A 20 8.58 13.90 5.69
C PHE A 20 8.67 12.39 5.41
N ASP A 21 7.56 11.76 5.04
CA ASP A 21 7.49 10.33 4.74
C ASP A 21 7.67 10.02 3.24
N VAL A 22 7.86 11.04 2.41
CA VAL A 22 8.09 10.91 0.96
C VAL A 22 9.50 10.38 0.72
N THR A 23 9.58 9.23 0.05
CA THR A 23 10.84 8.60 -0.35
C THR A 23 10.69 7.98 -1.73
N ARG A 24 11.80 7.51 -2.32
CA ARG A 24 11.75 6.77 -3.60
C ARG A 24 10.87 5.51 -3.51
N ALA A 25 10.78 4.88 -2.34
CA ALA A 25 9.94 3.71 -2.09
C ALA A 25 8.50 4.05 -1.65
N ASN A 26 8.26 5.29 -1.23
CA ASN A 26 6.95 5.80 -0.81
C ASN A 26 6.72 7.19 -1.40
N PRO A 27 6.47 7.30 -2.72
CA PRO A 27 6.39 8.59 -3.41
C PRO A 27 5.18 9.43 -2.95
N HIS A 28 4.15 8.78 -2.41
CA HIS A 28 2.96 9.45 -1.89
C HIS A 28 3.08 9.86 -0.42
N GLY A 29 4.19 9.53 0.25
CA GLY A 29 4.34 9.78 1.68
C GLY A 29 3.25 9.13 2.54
N ALA A 30 2.63 8.05 2.04
CA ALA A 30 1.43 7.47 2.60
C ALA A 30 1.76 6.36 3.62
N LYS A 31 1.29 6.51 4.86
CA LYS A 31 1.48 5.53 5.94
C LYS A 31 0.17 5.22 6.64
N CYS A 32 0.00 3.95 7.02
CA CYS A 32 -1.16 3.50 7.77
C CYS A 32 -1.27 4.27 9.09
N ILE A 33 -2.46 4.74 9.45
CA ILE A 33 -2.67 5.48 10.71
C ILE A 33 -2.40 4.58 11.92
N PHE A 34 -2.71 3.28 11.81
CA PHE A 34 -2.61 2.33 12.92
C PHE A 34 -1.18 1.83 13.14
N CYS A 35 -0.60 1.15 12.15
CA CYS A 35 0.70 0.48 12.32
C CYS A 35 1.87 1.27 11.71
N LYS A 36 1.62 2.46 11.16
CA LYS A 36 2.63 3.37 10.56
C LYS A 36 3.42 2.76 9.39
N SER A 37 3.02 1.60 8.89
CA SER A 37 3.65 0.97 7.72
C SER A 37 3.28 1.71 6.44
N VAL A 38 4.16 1.66 5.44
CA VAL A 38 3.88 2.21 4.11
C VAL A 38 2.71 1.46 3.49
N VAL A 39 1.72 2.20 2.99
CA VAL A 39 0.55 1.59 2.33
C VAL A 39 0.85 1.34 0.86
N VAL A 40 0.27 0.27 0.32
CA VAL A 40 0.41 -0.10 -1.10
C VAL A 40 -0.83 0.33 -1.88
N GLN A 41 -0.61 0.85 -3.08
CA GLN A 41 -1.69 1.17 -4.01
C GLN A 41 -2.28 -0.13 -4.56
N VAL A 42 -3.58 -0.32 -4.36
CA VAL A 42 -4.36 -1.43 -4.91
C VAL A 42 -5.10 -0.89 -6.13
N ASN A 43 -4.63 -1.26 -7.32
CA ASN A 43 -5.36 -1.01 -8.55
C ASN A 43 -6.50 -2.03 -8.65
N ALA A 44 -7.74 -1.55 -8.82
CA ALA A 44 -8.90 -2.41 -9.09
C ALA A 44 -8.91 -2.99 -10.53
N THR A 45 -7.78 -3.01 -11.22
CA THR A 45 -7.61 -3.81 -12.43
C THR A 45 -7.51 -5.26 -12.01
N ARG A 46 -8.63 -5.98 -12.17
CA ARG A 46 -8.84 -7.43 -12.02
C ARG A 46 -7.60 -8.22 -11.59
N ILE A 47 -7.67 -8.79 -10.39
CA ILE A 47 -6.83 -9.91 -9.97
C ILE A 47 -7.15 -11.08 -10.92
N ALA A 48 -6.48 -11.12 -12.07
CA ALA A 48 -6.24 -12.35 -12.79
C ALA A 48 -4.84 -12.80 -12.38
N THR A 49 -4.82 -13.80 -11.49
CA THR A 49 -3.72 -14.75 -11.27
C THR A 49 -2.31 -14.18 -11.06
N GLN A 50 -1.90 -14.09 -9.79
CA GLN A 50 -0.50 -14.28 -9.42
C GLN A 50 -0.40 -15.06 -8.10
N SER A 51 -0.97 -16.27 -8.12
CA SER A 51 -0.48 -17.39 -7.33
C SER A 51 0.71 -18.01 -8.08
N ALA A 52 1.92 -17.51 -7.89
CA ALA A 52 3.16 -18.27 -8.11
C ALA A 52 4.38 -17.51 -7.58
N LEU A 53 5.22 -18.26 -6.86
CA LEU A 53 6.62 -18.02 -6.56
C LEU A 53 6.96 -17.11 -5.37
N ARG A 54 6.93 -17.69 -4.17
CA ARG A 54 7.93 -17.45 -3.13
C ARG A 54 7.89 -18.55 -2.06
N ALA A 55 8.62 -19.65 -2.34
CA ALA A 55 9.38 -20.46 -1.38
C ALA A 55 9.85 -21.75 -2.10
N LEU A 56 11.12 -21.73 -2.54
CA LEU A 56 11.97 -22.92 -2.53
C LEU A 56 12.48 -23.09 -1.09
#